data_AF-A0A4Q5HYS4-F1
#
_entry.id   AF-A0A4Q5HYS4-F1
#
_cell.length_a   1.000
_cell.length_b   1.000
_cell.length_c   1.000
_cell.angle_alpha   90.00
_cell.angle_beta   90.00
_cell.angle_gamma   90.00
#
_symmetry.space_group_name_H-M   'P 1'
#
loop_
_entity.id
_entity.type
_entity.pdbx_description
1 polymer ?
#
loop_
_entity_poly.entity_id
_entity_poly.type
_entity_poly.pdbx_seq_one_letter_code
_entity_poly.pdbx_strand_id
1 'polypeptide(L)'
;MARRRSITLDQESRVISLYKVGMAIKEIMKETDIKSEQTIYRILDSNGVPRRPKVNGVKRILVMIEEDVAAILDKEQSVSLYVNEAIRYYHDNRH
;
A
#
# COMPACT_ATOMS: atom_id res chain seq x y z
N MET A 1 -17.44 -17.94 -24.01
CA MET A 1 -16.72 -18.94 -23.18
C MET A 1 -16.38 -18.31 -21.83
N ALA A 2 -16.98 -18.79 -20.74
CA ALA A 2 -16.64 -18.31 -19.40
C ALA A 2 -15.23 -18.81 -19.03
N ARG A 3 -14.27 -17.89 -18.93
CA ARG A 3 -12.89 -18.19 -18.56
C ARG A 3 -12.89 -18.76 -17.14
N ARG A 4 -12.53 -20.03 -16.97
CA ARG A 4 -12.40 -20.68 -15.64
C ARG A 4 -11.53 -19.80 -14.74
N ARG A 5 -12.01 -19.46 -13.55
CA ARG A 5 -11.20 -18.77 -12.54
C ARG A 5 -10.08 -19.73 -12.14
N SER A 6 -8.86 -19.40 -12.57
CA SER A 6 -7.64 -20.14 -12.22
C SER A 6 -7.15 -19.82 -10.80
N ILE A 7 -7.87 -18.97 -10.07
CA ILE A 7 -7.53 -18.47 -8.73
C ILE A 7 -8.49 -19.12 -7.75
N THR A 8 -7.96 -19.71 -6.68
CA THR A 8 -8.76 -20.29 -5.60
C THR A 8 -9.28 -19.20 -4.66
N LEU A 9 -10.34 -19.49 -3.91
CA LEU A 9 -10.86 -18.57 -2.88
C LEU A 9 -9.83 -18.30 -1.77
N ASP A 10 -8.96 -19.28 -1.48
CA ASP A 10 -7.85 -19.13 -0.52
C ASP A 10 -6.82 -18.12 -1.03
N GLN A 11 -6.37 -18.26 -2.28
CA GLN A 11 -5.47 -17.30 -2.91
C GLN A 11 -6.07 -15.89 -2.91
N GLU A 12 -7.36 -15.78 -3.26
CA GLU A 12 -8.09 -14.51 -3.27
C GLU A 12 -8.09 -13.84 -1.88
N SER A 13 -8.44 -14.61 -0.84
CA SER A 13 -8.48 -14.14 0.54
C SER A 13 -7.10 -13.70 1.04
N ARG A 14 -6.06 -14.47 0.69
CA ARG A 14 -4.68 -14.20 1.07
C ARG A 14 -4.11 -12.96 0.38
N VAL A 15 -4.48 -12.72 -0.89
CA VAL A 15 -4.14 -11.46 -1.58
C VAL A 15 -4.71 -10.26 -0.84
N ILE A 16 -5.99 -10.32 -0.45
CA ILE A 16 -6.67 -9.21 0.20
C ILE A 16 -6.05 -8.92 1.58
N SER A 17 -5.78 -9.96 2.39
CA SER A 17 -5.19 -9.79 3.71
C SER A 17 -3.78 -9.18 3.62
N LEU A 18 -2.92 -9.70 2.76
CA LEU A 18 -1.56 -9.20 2.56
C LEU A 18 -1.55 -7.77 1.99
N TYR A 19 -2.49 -7.45 1.10
CA TYR A 19 -2.60 -6.09 0.58
C TYR A 19 -3.00 -5.08 1.65
N LYS A 20 -3.92 -5.44 2.55
CA LYS A 20 -4.40 -4.56 3.62
C LYS A 20 -3.34 -4.27 4.68
N VAL A 21 -2.47 -5.25 5.01
CA VAL A 21 -1.34 -5.03 5.94
C VAL A 21 -0.17 -4.26 5.29
N GLY A 22 -0.26 -3.98 4.00
CA GLY A 22 0.65 -3.07 3.31
C GLY A 22 1.83 -3.69 2.57
N MET A 23 1.90 -5.02 2.51
CA MET A 23 2.91 -5.76 1.75
C MET A 23 2.99 -5.32 0.27
N ALA A 24 4.17 -5.27 -0.32
CA ALA A 24 4.31 -4.83 -1.71
C ALA A 24 3.67 -5.83 -2.68
N ILE A 25 3.11 -5.37 -3.80
CA ILE A 25 2.45 -6.24 -4.79
C ILE A 25 3.39 -7.38 -5.25
N LYS A 26 4.68 -7.10 -5.45
CA LYS A 26 5.67 -8.11 -5.85
C LYS A 26 5.88 -9.19 -4.79
N GLU A 27 5.76 -8.85 -3.51
CA GLU A 27 5.87 -9.82 -2.41
C GLU A 27 4.59 -10.64 -2.31
N ILE A 28 3.43 -10.00 -2.43
CA ILE A 28 2.13 -10.68 -2.48
C ILE A 28 2.11 -11.72 -3.60
N MET A 29 2.63 -11.37 -4.78
CA MET A 29 2.75 -12.31 -5.91
C MET A 29 3.57 -13.56 -5.55
N LYS A 30 4.67 -13.41 -4.79
CA LYS A 30 5.50 -14.52 -4.34
C LYS A 30 4.77 -15.37 -3.30
N GLU A 31 4.17 -14.73 -2.30
CA GLU A 31 3.47 -15.39 -1.18
C GLU A 31 2.21 -16.16 -1.60
N THR A 32 1.60 -15.77 -2.72
CA THR A 32 0.33 -16.36 -3.20
C THR A 32 0.50 -17.22 -4.46
N ASP A 33 1.73 -17.35 -4.97
CA ASP A 33 2.07 -17.98 -6.26
C ASP A 33 1.31 -17.42 -7.47
N ILE A 34 0.89 -16.15 -7.39
CA ILE A 34 0.21 -15.46 -8.48
C ILE A 34 1.24 -14.76 -9.36
N LYS A 35 1.42 -15.28 -10.58
CA LYS A 35 2.45 -14.83 -11.52
C LYS A 35 2.17 -13.47 -12.17
N SER A 36 0.95 -12.94 -12.08
CA SER A 36 0.55 -11.69 -12.74
C SER A 36 0.07 -10.64 -11.76
N GLU A 37 0.74 -9.50 -11.77
CA GLU A 37 0.33 -8.28 -11.06
C GLU A 37 -1.07 -7.81 -11.48
N GLN A 38 -1.42 -7.94 -12.76
CA GLN A 38 -2.76 -7.61 -13.24
C GLN A 38 -3.85 -8.49 -12.60
N THR A 39 -3.52 -9.74 -12.28
CA THR A 39 -4.46 -10.64 -11.59
C THR A 39 -4.69 -10.19 -10.15
N ILE A 40 -3.64 -9.80 -9.43
CA ILE A 40 -3.77 -9.19 -8.09
C ILE A 40 -4.69 -7.98 -8.15
N TYR A 41 -4.45 -7.09 -9.11
CA TYR A 41 -5.26 -5.89 -9.28
C TYR A 41 -6.73 -6.18 -9.57
N ARG A 42 -7.03 -7.19 -10.40
CA ARG A 42 -8.39 -7.66 -10.68
C ARG A 42 -9.09 -8.25 -9.45
N ILE A 43 -8.36 -9.01 -8.63
CA ILE A 43 -8.88 -9.56 -7.37
C ILE A 43 -9.32 -8.40 -6.46
N LEU A 44 -8.45 -7.42 -6.27
CA LEU A 44 -8.74 -6.25 -5.43
C LEU A 44 -9.96 -5.47 -5.95
N ASP A 45 -10.03 -5.22 -7.26
CA ASP A 45 -11.16 -4.50 -7.88
C ASP A 45 -12.48 -5.27 -7.73
N SER A 46 -12.45 -6.58 -7.96
CA SER A 46 -13.65 -7.43 -7.87
C SER A 46 -14.18 -7.54 -6.43
N ASN A 47 -13.33 -7.27 -5.44
CA ASN A 47 -13.67 -7.27 -4.02
C ASN A 47 -13.85 -5.85 -3.44
N GLY A 48 -13.86 -4.81 -4.28
CA GLY A 48 -14.03 -3.44 -3.83
C GLY A 48 -12.91 -2.92 -2.93
N VAL A 49 -11.72 -3.51 -2.99
CA VAL A 49 -10.57 -3.06 -2.20
C VAL A 49 -9.93 -1.86 -2.90
N PRO A 50 -9.93 -0.66 -2.28
CA PRO A 50 -9.43 0.55 -2.92
C PRO A 50 -7.91 0.45 -3.14
N ARG A 51 -7.43 1.13 -4.19
CA ARG A 51 -6.00 1.24 -4.47
C ARG A 51 -5.32 2.11 -3.40
N ARG A 52 -4.09 1.72 -3.03
CA ARG A 52 -3.22 2.57 -2.23
C ARG A 52 -3.07 3.94 -2.90
N PRO A 53 -3.16 5.03 -2.12
CA PRO A 53 -2.99 6.38 -2.64
C PRO A 53 -1.61 6.52 -3.31
N LYS A 54 -1.60 7.14 -4.49
CA LYS A 54 -0.35 7.51 -5.15
C LYS A 54 0.06 8.89 -4.68
N VAL A 55 1.28 9.01 -4.19
CA VAL A 55 1.88 10.32 -3.92
C VAL A 55 2.49 10.84 -5.22
N ASN A 56 2.00 11.98 -5.71
CA ASN A 56 2.61 12.71 -6.81
C ASN A 56 3.82 13.49 -6.29
N GLY A 57 4.95 12.81 -6.10
CA GLY A 57 6.17 13.41 -5.58
C GLY A 57 6.75 14.44 -6.55
N VAL A 58 6.67 15.72 -6.21
CA VAL A 58 7.22 16.83 -7.01
C VAL A 58 8.67 17.15 -6.64
N LYS A 59 9.05 16.92 -5.38
CA LYS A 59 10.38 17.22 -4.85
C LYS A 59 10.78 16.21 -3.78
N ARG A 60 12.07 15.86 -3.72
CA ARG A 60 12.67 15.08 -2.62
C ARG A 60 13.40 16.02 -1.68
N ILE A 61 13.29 15.78 -0.39
CA ILE A 61 13.97 16.54 0.67
C ILE A 61 14.72 15.54 1.54
N LEU A 62 15.94 15.90 1.94
CA LEU A 62 16.72 15.15 2.92
C LEU A 62 16.63 15.90 4.25
N VAL A 63 16.24 15.21 5.31
CA VAL A 63 16.13 15.75 6.66
C VAL A 63 16.72 14.75 7.65
N MET A 64 17.28 15.26 8.75
CA MET A 64 17.64 14.44 9.90
C MET A 64 16.42 14.37 10.82
N ILE A 65 16.10 13.17 11.30
CA ILE A 65 15.01 12.92 12.24
C ILE A 65 15.56 12.25 13.50
N GLU A 66 14.84 12.40 14.60
CA GLU A 66 15.15 11.74 15.88
C GLU A 66 14.77 10.25 15.84
N GLU A 67 15.35 9.46 16.74
CA GLU A 67 15.19 8.00 16.78
C GLU A 67 13.74 7.57 16.99
N ASP A 68 13.02 8.25 17.87
CA ASP A 68 11.61 8.02 18.14
C ASP A 68 10.73 8.34 16.92
N VAL A 69 11.04 9.41 16.20
CA VAL A 69 10.36 9.78 14.95
C VAL A 69 10.61 8.74 13.86
N ALA A 70 11.84 8.21 13.75
CA ALA A 70 12.14 7.13 12.81
C ALA A 70 11.30 5.88 13.09
N ALA A 71 11.16 5.49 14.36
CA ALA A 71 10.34 4.36 14.76
C ALA A 71 8.84 4.54 14.47
N ILE A 72 8.35 5.78 14.39
CA ILE A 72 7.00 6.08 13.93
C ILE A 72 6.90 5.89 12.42
N LEU A 73 7.84 6.45 11.65
CA LEU A 73 7.83 6.36 10.18
C LEU A 73 7.95 4.92 9.68
N ASP A 74 8.69 4.05 10.37
CA ASP A 74 8.84 2.63 10.00
C ASP A 74 7.53 1.82 10.09
N LYS A 75 6.56 2.29 10.88
CA LYS A 75 5.24 1.66 11.00
C LYS A 75 4.29 2.10 9.89
N GLU A 76 4.61 3.20 9.21
CA GLU A 76 3.73 3.80 8.22
C GLU A 76 3.89 3.14 6.86
N GLN A 77 2.76 2.76 6.27
CA GLN A 77 2.72 2.16 4.94
C GLN A 77 3.28 3.11 3.86
N SER A 78 3.12 4.42 4.05
CA SER A 78 3.64 5.44 3.15
C SER A 78 4.17 6.65 3.91
N VAL A 79 5.48 6.64 4.15
CA VAL A 79 6.21 7.75 4.78
C VAL A 79 5.91 9.09 4.09
N SER A 80 5.92 9.13 2.76
CA SER A 80 5.65 10.38 2.02
C SER A 80 4.24 10.92 2.24
N LEU A 81 3.23 10.05 2.32
CA LEU A 81 1.86 10.49 2.59
C LEU A 81 1.75 11.02 4.02
N TYR A 82 2.26 10.25 4.97
CA TYR A 82 2.24 10.60 6.39
C TYR A 82 2.92 11.95 6.66
N VAL A 83 4.12 12.15 6.12
CA VAL A 83 4.87 13.41 6.25
C VAL A 83 4.10 14.58 5.62
N ASN A 84 3.49 14.40 4.44
CA ASN A 84 2.71 15.45 3.80
C ASN A 84 1.48 15.85 4.63
N GLU A 85 0.77 14.87 5.20
CA GLU A 85 -0.41 15.11 6.04
C GLU A 85 -0.02 15.77 7.37
N ALA A 86 1.05 15.30 8.01
CA ALA A 86 1.57 15.89 9.25
C ALA A 86 1.98 17.36 9.06
N ILE A 87 2.66 17.69 7.95
CA ILE A 87 3.05 19.08 7.65
C ILE A 87 1.81 19.96 7.45
N ARG A 88 0.80 19.50 6.70
CA ARG A 88 -0.45 20.26 6.48
C ARG A 88 -1.18 20.48 7.80
N TYR A 89 -1.38 19.43 8.58
CA TYR A 89 -2.02 19.50 9.89
C TYR A 89 -1.31 20.53 10.80
N TYR A 90 0.01 20.43 10.93
CA TYR A 90 0.76 21.35 11.77
C TYR A 90 0.74 22.80 11.26
N HIS A 91 0.68 23.01 9.95
CA HIS A 91 0.53 24.33 9.35
C HIS A 91 -0.86 24.93 9.64
N ASP A 92 -1.92 24.14 9.51
CA ASP A 92 -3.30 24.60 9.67
C ASP A 92 -3.64 24.86 11.15
N ASN A 93 -3.03 24.11 12.07
CA ASN A 93 -3.19 24.26 13.52
C ASN A 93 -2.20 25.23 14.16
N ARG A 94 -1.49 26.03 13.36
CA ARG A 94 -0.45 26.96 13.84
C ARG A 94 -1.00 28.32 14.31
N HIS A 95 -2.32 28.43 14.49
CA HIS A 95 -3.05 29.63 14.92
C HIS A 95 -3.92 29.36 16.15
#